data_AF-A0A250JQH9-F1
#
_entry.id   AF-A0A250JQH9-F1
#
_cell.length_a   1.000
_cell.length_b   1.000
_cell.length_c   1.000
_cell.angle_alpha   90.00
_cell.angle_beta   90.00
_cell.angle_gamma   90.00
#
_symmetry.space_group_name_H-M   'P 1'
#
loop_
_entity.id
_entity.type
_entity.pdbx_description
1 polymer ?
#
loop_
_entity_poly.entity_id
_entity_poly.type
_entity_poly.pdbx_seq_one_letter_code
_entity_poly.pdbx_strand_id
1 'polypeptide(L)'
;MSTQRVDKSWQQKGLKEYSTEALLGTLGHYGIAVGEDDFRKLAESAFPLGIAQQWRPKWKGTGPFKDFMVAAAVELWSRWLPDRVAPMEMADTLANLMQQLSFLLGGRQDAAVDAAFEKMNAVRAKMPLDEKGAPQERFMREALAPFTEKQAEIFDSLAEALASSGQVAHAEAFADLEEFLLPDRRGISKAIVRAAKGELQPATEDMVKLTEDTERSPIARLLAVDGLIHIKAHGQAAAAARTLLAAAEQGGDLHLALDLVPRLEHVYKAQNDRESLMELMGIAERLEAAHDKIHPGHRRHRHG
;
A
#
# COMPACT_ATOMS: atom_id res chain seq x y z
N MET A 1 26.86 -17.04 27.18
CA MET A 1 26.32 -16.84 25.81
C MET A 1 26.67 -18.07 24.98
N SER A 2 25.75 -18.55 24.15
CA SER A 2 25.95 -19.73 23.28
C SER A 2 27.12 -19.52 22.30
N THR A 3 27.92 -20.56 22.08
CA THR A 3 29.02 -20.58 21.10
C THR A 3 28.57 -20.99 19.69
N GLN A 4 27.32 -21.41 19.53
CA GLN A 4 26.75 -21.80 18.24
C GLN A 4 26.53 -20.57 17.36
N ARG A 5 26.82 -20.71 16.07
CA ARG A 5 26.70 -19.63 15.09
C ARG A 5 26.22 -20.15 13.75
N VAL A 6 25.49 -19.30 13.06
CA VAL A 6 25.06 -19.49 11.69
C VAL A 6 26.27 -19.38 10.74
N ASP A 7 26.39 -20.31 9.81
CA ASP A 7 27.46 -20.32 8.80
C ASP A 7 27.10 -19.45 7.58
N LYS A 8 28.04 -19.22 6.65
CA LYS A 8 27.86 -18.30 5.51
C LYS A 8 26.82 -18.77 4.48
N SER A 9 26.42 -20.04 4.48
CA SER A 9 25.42 -20.59 3.56
C SER A 9 23.97 -20.28 3.96
N TRP A 10 23.76 -19.54 5.06
CA TRP A 10 22.43 -19.20 5.56
C TRP A 10 21.53 -18.48 4.56
N GLN A 11 22.11 -17.69 3.64
CA GLN A 11 21.34 -17.01 2.59
C GLN A 11 20.67 -18.00 1.63
N GLN A 12 21.25 -19.19 1.45
CA GLN A 12 20.70 -20.25 0.61
C GLN A 12 19.79 -21.19 1.39
N LYS A 13 20.17 -21.56 2.61
CA LYS A 13 19.42 -22.50 3.47
C LYS A 13 18.21 -21.86 4.15
N GLY A 14 18.24 -20.55 4.36
CA GLY A 14 17.32 -19.85 5.25
C GLY A 14 17.66 -20.07 6.73
N LEU A 15 17.01 -19.29 7.61
CA LEU A 15 17.30 -19.34 9.04
C LEU A 15 16.51 -20.41 9.81
N LYS A 16 15.46 -20.97 9.19
CA LYS A 16 14.63 -22.03 9.78
C LYS A 16 15.42 -23.29 10.17
N GLU A 17 16.50 -23.59 9.43
CA GLU A 17 17.35 -24.76 9.70
C GLU A 17 18.31 -24.58 10.90
N TYR A 18 18.45 -23.35 11.41
CA TYR A 18 19.36 -23.03 12.49
C TYR A 18 18.63 -22.91 13.84
N SER A 19 19.27 -23.34 14.93
CA SER A 19 18.75 -23.18 16.29
C SER A 19 18.61 -21.70 16.68
N THR A 20 17.73 -21.40 17.63
CA THR A 20 17.54 -20.02 18.12
C THR A 20 18.84 -19.52 18.75
N GLU A 21 19.55 -20.41 19.46
CA GLU A 21 20.84 -20.14 20.07
C GLU A 21 21.91 -19.75 19.02
N ALA A 22 21.89 -20.37 17.83
CA ALA A 22 22.81 -20.02 16.75
C ALA A 22 22.50 -18.64 16.17
N LEU A 23 21.22 -18.27 16.05
CA LEU A 23 20.81 -16.93 15.63
C LEU A 23 21.28 -15.88 16.65
N LEU A 24 21.00 -16.09 17.94
CA LEU A 24 21.42 -15.18 19.01
C LEU A 24 22.94 -15.09 19.13
N GLY A 25 23.65 -16.21 18.95
CA GLY A 25 25.12 -16.24 18.93
C GLY A 25 25.70 -15.42 17.78
N THR A 26 25.11 -15.50 16.58
CA THR A 26 25.51 -14.67 15.44
C THR A 26 25.18 -13.20 15.66
N LEU A 27 23.98 -12.87 16.16
CA LEU A 27 23.60 -11.49 16.50
C LEU A 27 24.57 -10.88 17.52
N GLY A 28 24.85 -11.59 18.61
CA GLY A 28 25.76 -11.16 19.66
C GLY A 28 27.19 -10.94 19.16
N HIS A 29 27.70 -11.86 18.33
CA HIS A 29 29.03 -11.69 17.73
C HIS A 29 29.16 -10.41 16.90
N TYR A 30 28.09 -10.02 16.19
CA TYR A 30 28.06 -8.82 15.36
C TYR A 30 27.48 -7.58 16.07
N GLY A 31 27.40 -7.60 17.39
CA GLY A 31 27.13 -6.41 18.21
C GLY A 31 25.68 -6.25 18.69
N ILE A 32 24.81 -7.22 18.46
CA ILE A 32 23.41 -7.20 18.90
C ILE A 32 23.20 -8.24 19.99
N ALA A 33 23.28 -7.80 21.25
CA ALA A 33 22.84 -8.61 22.38
C ALA A 33 21.33 -8.45 22.52
N VAL A 34 20.58 -9.53 22.35
CA VAL A 34 19.13 -9.56 22.50
C VAL A 34 18.71 -10.91 23.09
N GLY A 35 17.86 -10.87 24.12
CA GLY A 35 17.14 -12.03 24.64
C GLY A 35 15.68 -12.06 24.17
N GLU A 36 14.96 -13.13 24.52
CA GLU A 36 13.55 -13.25 24.17
C GLU A 36 12.70 -12.12 24.80
N ASP A 37 12.90 -11.82 26.09
CA ASP A 37 12.15 -10.76 26.78
C ASP A 37 12.38 -9.37 26.16
N ASP A 38 13.63 -9.05 25.82
CA ASP A 38 13.99 -7.80 25.14
C ASP A 38 13.34 -7.72 23.76
N PHE A 39 13.34 -8.82 23.02
CA PHE A 39 12.70 -8.88 21.69
C PHE A 39 11.19 -8.71 21.79
N ARG A 40 10.54 -9.39 22.75
CA ARG A 40 9.10 -9.25 23.00
C ARG A 40 8.73 -7.80 23.32
N LYS A 41 9.55 -7.12 24.13
CA LYS A 41 9.39 -5.69 24.43
C LYS A 41 9.55 -4.81 23.19
N LEU A 42 10.55 -5.07 22.35
CA LEU A 42 10.68 -4.35 21.07
C LEU A 42 9.45 -4.56 20.18
N ALA A 43 8.91 -5.78 20.15
CA ALA A 43 7.74 -6.15 19.36
C ALA A 43 6.41 -5.53 19.82
N GLU A 44 6.38 -4.83 20.97
CA GLU A 44 5.23 -4.01 21.38
C GLU A 44 5.12 -2.72 20.54
N SER A 45 6.24 -2.25 19.99
CA SER A 45 6.33 -0.94 19.31
C SER A 45 6.88 -1.01 17.89
N ALA A 46 7.46 -2.13 17.48
CA ALA A 46 8.05 -2.31 16.16
C ALA A 46 7.75 -3.70 15.58
N PHE A 47 7.75 -3.78 14.25
CA PHE A 47 7.71 -5.03 13.49
C PHE A 47 9.12 -5.42 13.05
N PRO A 48 9.35 -6.62 12.47
CA PRO A 48 10.70 -7.12 12.22
C PRO A 48 11.65 -6.16 11.49
N LEU A 49 11.19 -5.39 10.49
CA LEU A 49 12.08 -4.41 9.83
C LEU A 49 12.38 -3.22 10.75
N GLY A 50 11.38 -2.70 11.47
CA GLY A 50 11.58 -1.67 12.48
C GLY A 50 12.55 -2.11 13.60
N ILE A 51 12.47 -3.36 14.05
CA ILE A 51 13.42 -3.95 15.00
C ILE A 51 14.83 -3.98 14.40
N ALA A 52 14.97 -4.47 13.17
CA ALA A 52 16.25 -4.49 12.48
C ALA A 52 16.83 -3.09 12.23
N GLN A 53 15.99 -2.07 11.99
CA GLN A 53 16.40 -0.67 11.89
C GLN A 53 16.96 -0.14 13.22
N GLN A 54 16.37 -0.50 14.35
CA GLN A 54 16.91 -0.16 15.68
C GLN A 54 18.24 -0.86 15.96
N TRP A 55 18.44 -2.06 15.42
CA TRP A 55 19.71 -2.79 15.52
C TRP A 55 20.80 -2.22 14.61
N ARG A 56 20.44 -1.64 13.45
CA ARG A 56 21.40 -1.24 12.41
C ARG A 56 22.57 -0.37 12.89
N PRO A 57 22.38 0.66 13.74
CA PRO A 57 23.50 1.48 14.21
C PRO A 57 24.58 0.69 15.00
N LYS A 58 24.22 -0.46 15.56
CA LYS A 58 25.12 -1.33 16.35
C LYS A 58 25.65 -2.52 15.55
N TRP A 59 25.09 -2.79 14.38
CA TRP A 59 25.40 -3.96 13.56
C TRP A 59 26.78 -3.88 12.92
N LYS A 60 27.61 -4.90 13.13
CA LYS A 60 28.97 -5.00 12.58
C LYS A 60 29.12 -6.08 11.50
N GLY A 61 28.03 -6.76 11.13
CA GLY A 61 28.05 -7.80 10.11
C GLY A 61 28.26 -7.22 8.71
N THR A 62 29.16 -7.84 7.93
CA THR A 62 29.47 -7.45 6.55
C THR A 62 29.42 -8.67 5.63
N GLY A 63 29.55 -8.44 4.31
CA GLY A 63 29.54 -9.49 3.30
C GLY A 63 28.27 -10.37 3.42
N PRO A 64 28.40 -11.71 3.52
CA PRO A 64 27.24 -12.61 3.67
C PRO A 64 26.36 -12.34 4.88
N PHE A 65 26.82 -11.59 5.89
CA PHE A 65 26.05 -11.26 7.09
C PHE A 65 25.51 -9.83 7.08
N LYS A 66 25.70 -9.05 6.01
CA LYS A 66 25.24 -7.65 5.94
C LYS A 66 23.76 -7.50 6.29
N ASP A 67 22.93 -8.42 5.80
CA ASP A 67 21.47 -8.40 5.95
C ASP A 67 20.95 -9.45 6.94
N PHE A 68 21.86 -10.14 7.66
CA PHE A 68 21.50 -11.19 8.61
C PHE A 68 20.58 -10.67 9.73
N MET A 69 20.82 -9.46 10.24
CA MET A 69 19.99 -8.90 11.31
C MET A 69 18.52 -8.73 10.90
N VAL A 70 18.25 -8.49 9.61
CA VAL A 70 16.89 -8.35 9.07
C VAL A 70 16.23 -9.72 9.04
N ALA A 71 16.90 -10.71 8.45
CA ALA A 71 16.40 -12.08 8.40
C ALA A 71 16.21 -12.67 9.81
N ALA A 72 17.13 -12.39 10.73
CA ALA A 72 17.05 -12.86 12.10
C ALA A 72 15.87 -12.22 12.85
N ALA A 73 15.57 -10.94 12.63
CA ALA A 73 14.39 -10.31 13.23
C ALA A 73 13.08 -11.00 12.79
N VAL A 74 12.98 -11.36 11.50
CA VAL A 74 11.82 -12.09 10.96
C VAL A 74 11.73 -13.50 11.54
N GLU A 75 12.84 -14.24 11.60
CA GLU A 75 12.86 -15.60 12.12
C GLU A 75 12.64 -15.65 13.65
N LEU A 76 13.14 -14.67 14.40
CA LEU A 76 12.88 -14.58 15.83
C LEU A 76 11.42 -14.21 16.11
N TRP A 77 10.81 -13.37 15.27
CA TRP A 77 9.38 -13.08 15.34
C TRP A 77 8.55 -14.35 15.20
N SER A 78 8.79 -15.16 14.16
CA SER A 78 8.01 -16.39 13.93
C SER A 78 8.14 -17.40 15.07
N ARG A 79 9.30 -17.46 15.74
CA ARG A 79 9.56 -18.37 16.87
C ARG A 79 8.97 -17.91 18.19
N TRP A 80 9.11 -16.62 18.50
CA TRP A 80 8.72 -16.08 19.81
C TRP A 80 7.32 -15.50 19.83
N LEU A 81 6.78 -15.09 18.68
CA LEU A 81 5.46 -14.48 18.57
C LEU A 81 4.58 -15.25 17.56
N PRO A 82 4.41 -16.57 17.70
CA PRO A 82 3.69 -17.39 16.71
C PRO A 82 2.22 -17.00 16.57
N ASP A 83 1.64 -16.37 17.59
CA ASP A 83 0.25 -15.90 17.58
C ASP A 83 0.07 -14.53 16.91
N ARG A 84 1.17 -13.84 16.56
CA ARG A 84 1.14 -12.52 15.91
C ARG A 84 1.55 -12.64 14.44
N VAL A 85 0.69 -12.13 13.56
CA VAL A 85 0.99 -12.04 12.12
C VAL A 85 2.23 -11.19 11.89
N ALA A 86 3.17 -11.71 11.11
CA ALA A 86 4.31 -10.96 10.62
C ALA A 86 3.94 -10.19 9.33
N PRO A 87 4.51 -9.00 9.07
CA PRO A 87 4.29 -8.28 7.81
C PRO A 87 4.61 -9.12 6.57
N MET A 88 5.69 -9.91 6.60
CA MET A 88 6.04 -10.83 5.49
C MET A 88 5.03 -11.95 5.28
N GLU A 89 4.41 -12.47 6.35
CA GLU A 89 3.35 -13.48 6.22
C GLU A 89 2.14 -12.91 5.48
N MET A 90 1.77 -11.66 5.78
CA MET A 90 0.73 -10.95 5.05
C MET A 90 1.13 -10.74 3.58
N ALA A 91 2.35 -10.27 3.32
CA ALA A 91 2.88 -10.04 1.98
C ALA A 91 2.83 -11.31 1.11
N ASP A 92 3.35 -12.42 1.63
CA ASP A 92 3.39 -13.72 0.94
C ASP A 92 1.97 -14.24 0.67
N THR A 93 1.06 -14.08 1.64
CA THR A 93 -0.33 -14.52 1.51
C THR A 93 -1.09 -13.70 0.46
N LEU A 94 -0.90 -12.37 0.46
CA LEU A 94 -1.49 -11.48 -0.54
C LEU A 94 -0.93 -11.76 -1.94
N ALA A 95 0.39 -11.93 -2.07
CA ALA A 95 1.02 -12.28 -3.35
C ALA A 95 0.49 -13.60 -3.91
N ASN A 96 0.31 -14.62 -3.06
CA ASN A 96 -0.31 -15.88 -3.46
C ASN A 96 -1.77 -15.69 -3.89
N LEU A 97 -2.57 -14.89 -3.17
CA LEU A 97 -3.95 -14.59 -3.57
C LEU A 97 -4.00 -13.91 -4.95
N MET A 98 -3.20 -12.87 -5.15
CA MET A 98 -3.10 -12.17 -6.44
C MET A 98 -2.68 -13.11 -7.57
N GLN A 99 -1.77 -14.05 -7.29
CA GLN A 99 -1.34 -15.06 -8.26
C GLN A 99 -2.49 -16.02 -8.64
N GLN A 100 -3.24 -16.53 -7.66
CA GLN A 100 -4.38 -17.41 -7.94
C GLN A 100 -5.48 -16.69 -8.72
N LEU A 101 -5.77 -15.43 -8.39
CA LEU A 101 -6.72 -14.61 -9.14
C LEU A 101 -6.24 -14.36 -10.57
N SER A 102 -4.95 -14.09 -10.75
CA SER A 102 -4.35 -13.94 -12.08
C SER A 102 -4.44 -15.24 -12.90
N PHE A 103 -4.25 -16.40 -12.27
CA PHE A 103 -4.45 -17.69 -12.93
C PHE A 103 -5.90 -17.91 -13.34
N LEU A 104 -6.86 -17.58 -12.47
CA LEU A 104 -8.28 -17.64 -12.80
C LEU A 104 -8.61 -16.76 -14.02
N LEU A 105 -8.12 -15.51 -14.04
CA LEU A 105 -8.28 -14.59 -15.17
C LEU A 105 -7.61 -15.11 -16.46
N GLY A 106 -6.51 -15.84 -16.33
CA GLY A 106 -5.85 -16.55 -17.42
C GLY A 106 -6.58 -17.81 -17.92
N GLY A 107 -7.76 -18.12 -17.39
CA GLY A 107 -8.58 -19.28 -17.78
C GLY A 107 -8.11 -20.61 -17.17
N ARG A 108 -7.21 -20.57 -16.17
CA ARG A 108 -6.71 -21.77 -15.51
C ARG A 108 -7.77 -22.34 -14.55
N GLN A 109 -8.27 -23.54 -14.87
CA GLN A 109 -9.39 -24.15 -14.15
C GLN A 109 -9.01 -24.71 -12.75
N ASP A 110 -7.73 -24.99 -12.49
CA ASP A 110 -7.21 -25.49 -11.21
C ASP A 110 -6.68 -24.38 -10.29
N ALA A 111 -7.04 -23.11 -10.54
CA ALA A 111 -6.66 -22.00 -9.66
C ALA A 111 -7.33 -22.16 -8.28
N ALA A 112 -6.52 -22.19 -7.21
CA ALA A 112 -6.98 -22.45 -5.85
C ALA A 112 -7.44 -21.15 -5.16
N VAL A 113 -8.38 -20.42 -5.79
CA VAL A 113 -8.80 -19.08 -5.35
C VAL A 113 -9.47 -19.09 -3.99
N ASP A 114 -10.41 -20.00 -3.74
CA ASP A 114 -11.12 -20.09 -2.45
C ASP A 114 -10.15 -20.36 -1.30
N ALA A 115 -9.26 -21.33 -1.46
CA ALA A 115 -8.23 -21.65 -0.48
C ALA A 115 -7.26 -20.47 -0.25
N ALA A 116 -6.99 -19.66 -1.27
CA ALA A 116 -6.16 -18.46 -1.13
C ALA A 116 -6.91 -17.35 -0.35
N PHE A 117 -8.20 -17.15 -0.59
CA PHE A 117 -9.02 -16.24 0.20
C PHE A 117 -9.16 -16.69 1.64
N GLU A 118 -9.37 -17.98 1.91
CA GLU A 118 -9.42 -18.51 3.28
C GLU A 118 -8.14 -18.19 4.07
N LYS A 119 -6.97 -18.41 3.45
CA LYS A 119 -5.68 -18.05 4.05
C LYS A 119 -5.56 -16.55 4.31
N MET A 120 -5.93 -15.73 3.32
CA MET A 120 -5.89 -14.28 3.46
C MET A 120 -6.83 -13.78 4.56
N ASN A 121 -8.03 -14.35 4.68
CA ASN A 121 -8.99 -14.04 5.73
C ASN A 121 -8.48 -14.46 7.12
N ALA A 122 -7.80 -15.61 7.22
CA ALA A 122 -7.17 -16.04 8.46
C ALA A 122 -6.06 -15.08 8.92
N VAL A 123 -5.25 -14.57 7.98
CA VAL A 123 -4.24 -13.53 8.26
C VAL A 123 -4.92 -12.22 8.65
N ARG A 124 -5.90 -11.76 7.87
CA ARG A 124 -6.67 -10.53 8.12
C ARG A 124 -7.27 -10.50 9.53
N ALA A 125 -7.82 -11.61 9.99
CA ALA A 125 -8.45 -11.72 11.32
C ALA A 125 -7.47 -11.50 12.49
N LYS A 126 -6.16 -11.63 12.25
CA LYS A 126 -5.10 -11.49 13.25
C LYS A 126 -4.21 -10.26 13.01
N MET A 127 -4.52 -9.46 12.00
CA MET A 127 -3.72 -8.27 11.68
C MET A 127 -3.76 -7.25 12.82
N PRO A 128 -2.65 -6.56 13.10
CA PRO A 128 -2.62 -5.50 14.10
C PRO A 128 -3.41 -4.30 13.59
N LEU A 129 -4.43 -3.90 14.34
CA LEU A 129 -5.28 -2.76 14.04
C LEU A 129 -4.91 -1.54 14.89
N ASP A 130 -5.25 -0.36 14.41
CA ASP A 130 -5.24 0.89 15.16
C ASP A 130 -6.55 1.07 15.96
N GLU A 131 -6.67 2.18 16.68
CA GLU A 131 -7.85 2.50 17.50
C GLU A 131 -9.13 2.69 16.67
N LYS A 132 -9.01 2.93 15.36
CA LYS A 132 -10.12 3.08 14.42
C LYS A 132 -10.48 1.77 13.71
N GLY A 133 -9.80 0.67 14.06
CA GLY A 133 -9.99 -0.64 13.45
C GLY A 133 -9.38 -0.78 12.05
N ALA A 134 -8.51 0.14 11.63
CA ALA A 134 -7.75 0.04 10.38
C ALA A 134 -6.40 -0.67 10.62
N PRO A 135 -5.81 -1.34 9.61
CA PRO A 135 -4.47 -1.88 9.75
C PRO A 135 -3.44 -0.83 10.16
N GLN A 136 -2.57 -1.16 11.11
CA GLN A 136 -1.54 -0.21 11.56
C GLN A 136 -0.64 0.21 10.39
N GLU A 137 -0.45 1.51 10.19
CA GLU A 137 0.33 2.05 9.07
C GLU A 137 1.75 1.48 9.00
N ARG A 138 2.44 1.38 10.15
CA ARG A 138 3.78 0.77 10.25
C ARG A 138 3.79 -0.71 9.83
N PHE A 139 2.74 -1.46 10.13
CA PHE A 139 2.61 -2.86 9.69
C PHE A 139 2.44 -2.92 8.18
N MET A 140 1.52 -2.12 7.64
CA MET A 140 1.23 -2.08 6.20
C MET A 140 2.44 -1.63 5.39
N ARG A 141 3.20 -0.65 5.89
CA ARG A 141 4.43 -0.17 5.26
C ARG A 141 5.46 -1.29 5.10
N GLU A 142 5.65 -2.12 6.14
CA GLU A 142 6.56 -3.27 6.04
C GLU A 142 6.00 -4.38 5.15
N ALA A 143 4.69 -4.64 5.22
CA ALA A 143 4.05 -5.72 4.46
C ALA A 143 3.96 -5.43 2.96
N LEU A 144 3.79 -4.17 2.57
CA LEU A 144 3.70 -3.76 1.17
C LEU A 144 5.07 -3.42 0.55
N ALA A 145 6.11 -3.22 1.34
CA ALA A 145 7.46 -2.91 0.85
C ALA A 145 8.05 -3.92 -0.15
N PRO A 146 7.78 -5.24 -0.08
CA PRO A 146 8.28 -6.20 -1.06
C PRO A 146 7.62 -6.12 -2.44
N PHE A 147 6.48 -5.44 -2.56
CA PHE A 147 5.74 -5.36 -3.82
C PHE A 147 6.41 -4.37 -4.77
N THR A 148 6.72 -4.83 -5.97
CA THR A 148 7.18 -3.97 -7.07
C THR A 148 6.03 -3.12 -7.60
N GLU A 149 6.36 -2.04 -8.32
CA GLU A 149 5.36 -1.20 -9.01
C GLU A 149 4.43 -2.04 -9.90
N LYS A 150 4.98 -2.98 -10.68
CA LYS A 150 4.19 -3.90 -11.50
C LYS A 150 3.21 -4.75 -10.67
N GLN A 151 3.60 -5.18 -9.48
CA GLN A 151 2.69 -5.94 -8.62
C GLN A 151 1.62 -5.03 -8.00
N ALA A 152 1.95 -3.78 -7.68
CA ALA A 152 0.97 -2.79 -7.25
C ALA A 152 -0.06 -2.50 -8.36
N GLU A 153 0.36 -2.35 -9.62
CA GLU A 153 -0.56 -2.20 -10.77
C GLU A 153 -1.51 -3.40 -10.94
N ILE A 154 -0.99 -4.62 -10.74
CA ILE A 154 -1.82 -5.83 -10.75
C ILE A 154 -2.82 -5.77 -9.60
N PHE A 155 -2.37 -5.44 -8.39
CA PHE A 155 -3.26 -5.30 -7.24
C PHE A 155 -4.38 -4.30 -7.51
N ASP A 156 -4.06 -3.13 -8.05
CA ASP A 156 -5.01 -2.04 -8.34
C ASP A 156 -6.05 -2.41 -9.42
N SER A 157 -5.70 -3.29 -10.36
CA SER A 157 -6.58 -3.67 -11.49
C SER A 157 -7.37 -4.96 -11.27
N LEU A 158 -6.99 -5.79 -10.29
CA LEU A 158 -7.54 -7.14 -10.12
C LEU A 158 -9.05 -7.16 -9.87
N ALA A 159 -9.56 -6.31 -8.97
CA ALA A 159 -10.99 -6.26 -8.65
C ALA A 159 -11.83 -5.98 -9.91
N GLU A 160 -11.43 -4.98 -10.69
CA GLU A 160 -12.10 -4.59 -11.93
C GLU A 160 -12.01 -5.67 -13.01
N ALA A 161 -10.82 -6.26 -13.19
CA ALA A 161 -10.61 -7.32 -14.17
C ALA A 161 -11.47 -8.56 -13.86
N LEU A 162 -11.59 -8.93 -12.58
CA LEU A 162 -12.47 -10.00 -12.13
C LEU A 162 -13.94 -9.69 -12.43
N ALA A 163 -14.39 -8.48 -12.10
CA ALA A 163 -15.77 -8.05 -12.35
C ALA A 163 -16.10 -8.07 -13.85
N SER A 164 -15.21 -7.51 -14.67
CA SER A 164 -15.34 -7.47 -16.14
C SER A 164 -15.33 -8.85 -16.78
N SER A 165 -14.67 -9.83 -16.14
CA SER A 165 -14.63 -11.23 -16.59
C SER A 165 -15.79 -12.08 -16.04
N GLY A 166 -16.78 -11.46 -15.38
CA GLY A 166 -17.93 -12.16 -14.79
C GLY A 166 -17.66 -12.86 -13.46
N GLN A 167 -16.45 -12.73 -12.90
CA GLN A 167 -16.05 -13.31 -11.60
C GLN A 167 -16.49 -12.41 -10.44
N VAL A 168 -17.78 -12.06 -10.38
CA VAL A 168 -18.32 -10.99 -9.53
C VAL A 168 -18.07 -11.24 -8.04
N ALA A 169 -18.29 -12.46 -7.55
CA ALA A 169 -18.08 -12.78 -6.14
C ALA A 169 -16.62 -12.59 -5.70
N HIS A 170 -15.67 -12.98 -6.55
CA HIS A 170 -14.24 -12.78 -6.29
C HIS A 170 -13.84 -11.31 -6.40
N ALA A 171 -14.43 -10.56 -7.34
CA ALA A 171 -14.22 -9.12 -7.45
C ALA A 171 -14.66 -8.36 -6.20
N GLU A 172 -15.86 -8.67 -5.69
CA GLU A 172 -16.40 -8.05 -4.47
C GLU A 172 -15.58 -8.41 -3.23
N ALA A 173 -15.16 -9.68 -3.10
CA ALA A 173 -14.29 -10.12 -2.01
C ALA A 173 -12.91 -9.46 -2.06
N PHE A 174 -12.33 -9.31 -3.24
CA PHE A 174 -11.03 -8.65 -3.40
C PHE A 174 -11.11 -7.13 -3.17
N ALA A 175 -12.17 -6.47 -3.64
CA ALA A 175 -12.41 -5.06 -3.35
C ALA A 175 -12.60 -4.81 -1.84
N ASP A 176 -13.27 -5.70 -1.10
CA ASP A 176 -13.36 -5.60 0.36
C ASP A 176 -11.99 -5.72 1.05
N LEU A 177 -11.15 -6.64 0.57
CA LEU A 177 -9.79 -6.78 1.06
C LEU A 177 -8.98 -5.52 0.76
N GLU A 178 -9.04 -5.00 -0.47
CA GLU A 178 -8.32 -3.78 -0.86
C GLU A 178 -8.69 -2.59 0.02
N GLU A 179 -9.98 -2.33 0.22
CA GLU A 179 -10.46 -1.22 1.04
C GLU A 179 -10.14 -1.38 2.53
N PHE A 180 -9.93 -2.63 2.99
CA PHE A 180 -9.43 -2.90 4.32
C PHE A 180 -7.93 -2.59 4.43
N LEU A 181 -7.13 -3.04 3.46
CA LEU A 181 -5.68 -2.83 3.44
C LEU A 181 -5.29 -1.37 3.20
N LEU A 182 -6.10 -0.65 2.39
CA LEU A 182 -5.90 0.74 2.00
C LEU A 182 -7.14 1.57 2.37
N PRO A 183 -7.26 2.01 3.64
CA PRO A 183 -8.47 2.69 4.12
C PRO A 183 -8.83 3.97 3.37
N ASP A 184 -7.85 4.70 2.82
CA ASP A 184 -8.12 5.89 1.98
C ASP A 184 -8.91 5.55 0.71
N ARG A 185 -8.86 4.28 0.26
CA ARG A 185 -9.62 3.77 -0.89
C ARG A 185 -11.00 3.24 -0.53
N ARG A 186 -11.41 3.27 0.74
CA ARG A 186 -12.72 2.73 1.18
C ARG A 186 -13.87 3.31 0.35
N GLY A 187 -14.73 2.46 -0.19
CA GLY A 187 -15.82 2.81 -1.11
C GLY A 187 -15.43 2.94 -2.58
N ILE A 188 -14.16 3.17 -2.91
CA ILE A 188 -13.70 3.41 -4.29
C ILE A 188 -13.64 2.09 -5.07
N SER A 189 -12.94 1.09 -4.54
CA SER A 189 -12.78 -0.22 -5.21
C SER A 189 -14.13 -0.89 -5.44
N LYS A 190 -15.04 -0.82 -4.46
CA LYS A 190 -16.41 -1.31 -4.61
C LYS A 190 -17.18 -0.55 -5.68
N ALA A 191 -17.05 0.77 -5.76
CA ALA A 191 -17.68 1.56 -6.83
C ALA A 191 -17.12 1.18 -8.22
N ILE A 192 -15.82 0.95 -8.36
CA ILE A 192 -15.20 0.47 -9.61
C ILE A 192 -15.77 -0.90 -10.00
N VAL A 193 -15.85 -1.85 -9.06
CA VAL A 193 -16.48 -3.17 -9.31
C VAL A 193 -17.94 -3.02 -9.77
N ARG A 194 -18.70 -2.12 -9.14
CA ARG A 194 -20.08 -1.82 -9.54
C ARG A 194 -20.17 -1.27 -10.97
N ALA A 195 -19.30 -0.32 -11.31
CA ALA A 195 -19.23 0.23 -12.67
C ALA A 195 -18.89 -0.86 -13.69
N ALA A 196 -17.90 -1.72 -13.39
CA ALA A 196 -17.46 -2.80 -14.26
C ALA A 196 -18.54 -3.86 -14.54
N LYS A 197 -19.45 -4.11 -13.58
CA LYS A 197 -20.61 -5.01 -13.79
C LYS A 197 -21.84 -4.31 -14.42
N GLY A 198 -21.70 -3.05 -14.85
CA GLY A 198 -22.74 -2.30 -15.56
C GLY A 198 -23.57 -1.35 -14.69
N GLU A 199 -23.27 -1.18 -13.40
CA GLU A 199 -23.96 -0.24 -12.50
C GLU A 199 -23.28 1.14 -12.48
N LEU A 200 -22.99 1.71 -13.65
CA LEU A 200 -22.19 2.94 -13.78
C LEU A 200 -22.79 4.14 -13.03
N GLN A 201 -24.11 4.35 -13.14
CA GLN A 201 -24.77 5.51 -12.54
C GLN A 201 -24.75 5.45 -11.00
N PRO A 202 -25.18 4.36 -10.34
CA PRO A 202 -25.02 4.21 -8.90
C PRO A 202 -23.57 4.29 -8.42
N ALA A 203 -22.62 3.70 -9.17
CA ALA A 203 -21.19 3.78 -8.84
C ALA A 203 -20.68 5.23 -8.87
N THR A 204 -21.10 6.00 -9.87
CA THR A 204 -20.78 7.43 -9.99
C THR A 204 -21.34 8.21 -8.81
N GLU A 205 -22.59 7.99 -8.43
CA GLU A 205 -23.23 8.65 -7.29
C GLU A 205 -22.54 8.35 -5.97
N ASP A 206 -22.14 7.09 -5.74
CA ASP A 206 -21.41 6.72 -4.54
C ASP A 206 -20.03 7.37 -4.51
N MET A 207 -19.31 7.38 -5.62
CA MET A 207 -17.99 8.01 -5.72
C MET A 207 -18.05 9.53 -5.52
N VAL A 208 -19.09 10.21 -6.03
CA VAL A 208 -19.32 11.64 -5.76
C VAL A 208 -19.48 11.91 -4.26
N LYS A 209 -20.27 11.11 -3.53
CA LYS A 209 -20.39 11.26 -2.07
C LYS A 209 -19.04 11.16 -1.37
N LEU A 210 -18.14 10.29 -1.85
CA LEU A 210 -16.79 10.18 -1.29
C LEU A 210 -15.97 11.45 -1.49
N THR A 211 -16.15 12.16 -2.61
CA THR A 211 -15.46 13.44 -2.86
C THR A 211 -15.99 14.58 -1.97
N GLU A 212 -17.24 14.49 -1.53
CA GLU A 212 -17.92 15.49 -0.70
C GLU A 212 -17.72 15.26 0.81
N ASP A 213 -17.31 14.06 1.22
CA ASP A 213 -17.13 13.67 2.62
C ASP A 213 -15.91 14.38 3.26
N THR A 214 -16.17 15.46 4.00
CA THR A 214 -15.12 16.27 4.65
C THR A 214 -14.45 15.59 5.83
N GLU A 215 -15.00 14.49 6.34
CA GLU A 215 -14.36 13.68 7.40
C GLU A 215 -13.21 12.84 6.83
N ARG A 216 -13.14 12.70 5.50
CA ARG A 216 -12.03 12.03 4.81
C ARG A 216 -10.82 12.92 4.66
N SER A 217 -9.66 12.27 4.63
CA SER A 217 -8.40 12.91 4.25
C SER A 217 -8.53 13.55 2.86
N PRO A 218 -7.81 14.66 2.59
CA PRO A 218 -7.79 15.24 1.26
C PRO A 218 -7.29 14.26 0.18
N ILE A 219 -6.34 13.39 0.53
CA ILE A 219 -5.84 12.32 -0.35
C ILE A 219 -6.95 11.32 -0.69
N ALA A 220 -7.76 10.87 0.28
CA ALA A 220 -8.87 9.95 0.01
C ALA A 220 -9.93 10.58 -0.93
N ARG A 221 -10.19 11.89 -0.79
CA ARG A 221 -11.08 12.62 -1.71
C ARG A 221 -10.49 12.77 -3.10
N LEU A 222 -9.18 13.02 -3.21
CA LEU A 222 -8.45 13.02 -4.48
C LEU A 222 -8.51 11.65 -5.17
N LEU A 223 -8.33 10.55 -4.42
CA LEU A 223 -8.46 9.20 -4.97
C LEU A 223 -9.88 8.92 -5.49
N ALA A 224 -10.91 9.46 -4.85
CA ALA A 224 -12.29 9.35 -5.36
C ALA A 224 -12.48 10.13 -6.67
N VAL A 225 -11.82 11.28 -6.83
CA VAL A 225 -11.74 11.99 -8.12
C VAL A 225 -11.05 11.12 -9.18
N ASP A 226 -9.90 10.52 -8.85
CA ASP A 226 -9.21 9.60 -9.77
C ASP A 226 -10.12 8.42 -10.15
N GLY A 227 -10.93 7.90 -9.21
CA GLY A 227 -11.97 6.90 -9.46
C GLY A 227 -13.06 7.38 -10.44
N LEU A 228 -13.56 8.62 -10.31
CA LEU A 228 -14.51 9.21 -11.26
C LEU A 228 -13.89 9.34 -12.67
N ILE A 229 -12.61 9.71 -12.76
CA ILE A 229 -11.87 9.79 -14.01
C ILE A 229 -11.76 8.41 -14.65
N HIS A 230 -11.40 7.40 -13.86
CA HIS A 230 -11.25 6.01 -14.29
C HIS A 230 -12.51 5.46 -14.95
N ILE A 231 -13.67 5.65 -14.30
CA ILE A 231 -14.98 5.23 -14.85
C ILE A 231 -15.53 6.19 -15.92
N LYS A 232 -14.74 7.18 -16.34
CA LYS A 232 -15.07 8.19 -17.37
C LYS A 232 -16.27 9.08 -17.02
N ALA A 233 -16.57 9.26 -15.74
CA ALA A 233 -17.54 10.23 -15.25
C ALA A 233 -16.94 11.65 -15.24
N HIS A 234 -16.47 12.10 -16.40
CA HIS A 234 -15.65 13.31 -16.55
C HIS A 234 -16.34 14.59 -16.03
N GLY A 235 -17.66 14.72 -16.20
CA GLY A 235 -18.40 15.89 -15.69
C GLY A 235 -18.36 15.98 -14.16
N GLN A 236 -18.63 14.85 -13.50
CA GLN A 236 -18.59 14.73 -12.05
C GLN A 236 -17.16 14.87 -11.52
N ALA A 237 -16.18 14.27 -12.21
CA ALA A 237 -14.77 14.40 -11.87
C ALA A 237 -14.31 15.86 -11.91
N ALA A 238 -14.65 16.61 -12.97
CA ALA A 238 -14.32 18.04 -13.08
C ALA A 238 -14.91 18.86 -11.93
N ALA A 239 -16.21 18.65 -11.63
CA ALA A 239 -16.89 19.36 -10.56
C ALA A 239 -16.25 19.09 -9.20
N ALA A 240 -16.03 17.82 -8.86
CA ALA A 240 -15.42 17.41 -7.60
C ALA A 240 -13.98 17.94 -7.47
N ALA A 241 -13.18 17.82 -8.53
CA ALA A 241 -11.80 18.29 -8.55
C ALA A 241 -11.68 19.81 -8.44
N ARG A 242 -12.58 20.59 -9.09
CA ARG A 242 -12.63 22.05 -8.93
C ARG A 242 -12.96 22.45 -7.50
N THR A 243 -13.94 21.80 -6.86
CA THR A 243 -14.28 22.07 -5.46
C THR A 243 -13.11 21.75 -4.54
N LEU A 244 -12.44 20.61 -4.73
CA LEU A 244 -11.28 20.24 -3.91
C LEU A 244 -10.09 21.18 -4.15
N LEU A 245 -9.89 21.64 -5.38
CA LEU A 245 -8.85 22.61 -5.74
C LEU A 245 -9.08 23.93 -5.00
N ALA A 246 -10.30 24.49 -5.10
CA ALA A 246 -10.64 25.73 -4.41
C ALA A 246 -10.43 25.62 -2.88
N ALA A 247 -10.79 24.48 -2.29
CA ALA A 247 -10.55 24.22 -0.87
C ALA A 247 -9.05 24.13 -0.53
N ALA A 248 -8.25 23.44 -1.38
CA ALA A 248 -6.81 23.34 -1.22
C ALA A 248 -6.13 24.71 -1.29
N GLU A 249 -6.54 25.54 -2.24
CA GLU A 249 -6.03 26.90 -2.40
C GLU A 249 -6.37 27.79 -1.20
N GLN A 250 -7.63 27.73 -0.72
CA GLN A 250 -8.06 28.47 0.45
C GLN A 250 -7.34 28.01 1.72
N GLY A 251 -7.04 26.71 1.83
CA GLY A 251 -6.29 26.11 2.94
C GLY A 251 -4.77 26.30 2.84
N GLY A 252 -4.25 26.80 1.72
CA GLY A 252 -2.81 26.93 1.47
C GLY A 252 -2.09 25.60 1.21
N ASP A 253 -2.81 24.52 0.90
CA ASP A 253 -2.23 23.22 0.54
C ASP A 253 -1.82 23.21 -0.94
N LEU A 254 -0.63 23.76 -1.20
CA LEU A 254 -0.10 23.87 -2.56
C LEU A 254 0.20 22.52 -3.19
N HIS A 255 0.53 21.49 -2.41
CA HIS A 255 0.83 20.17 -2.96
C HIS A 255 -0.45 19.51 -3.48
N LEU A 256 -1.52 19.51 -2.69
CA LEU A 256 -2.82 19.01 -3.13
C LEU A 256 -3.36 19.80 -4.33
N ALA A 257 -3.25 21.14 -4.29
CA ALA A 257 -3.69 21.99 -5.40
C ALA A 257 -2.94 21.66 -6.70
N LEU A 258 -1.61 21.49 -6.63
CA LEU A 258 -0.79 21.10 -7.79
C LEU A 258 -1.06 19.66 -8.26
N ASP A 259 -1.41 18.74 -7.36
CA ASP A 259 -1.77 17.37 -7.72
C ASP A 259 -3.11 17.30 -8.47
N LEU A 260 -4.04 18.22 -8.23
CA LEU A 260 -5.33 18.31 -8.91
C LEU A 260 -5.25 18.89 -10.33
N VAL A 261 -4.25 19.75 -10.61
CA VAL A 261 -4.04 20.34 -11.94
C VAL A 261 -3.97 19.29 -13.06
N PRO A 262 -3.08 18.28 -13.02
CA PRO A 262 -3.00 17.29 -14.10
C PRO A 262 -4.26 16.43 -14.24
N ARG A 263 -5.04 16.23 -13.16
CA ARG A 263 -6.34 15.53 -13.23
C ARG A 263 -7.36 16.35 -13.97
N LEU A 264 -7.51 17.63 -13.61
CA LEU A 264 -8.39 18.57 -14.30
C LEU A 264 -7.99 18.73 -15.77
N GLU A 265 -6.70 18.83 -16.05
CA GLU A 265 -6.18 18.91 -17.42
C GLU A 265 -6.58 17.68 -18.23
N HIS A 266 -6.41 16.48 -17.68
CA HIS A 266 -6.84 15.23 -18.31
C HIS A 266 -8.34 15.24 -18.61
N VAL A 267 -9.17 15.64 -17.63
CA VAL A 267 -10.63 15.69 -17.77
C VAL A 267 -11.07 16.68 -18.85
N TYR A 268 -10.54 17.91 -18.83
CA TYR A 268 -10.92 18.92 -19.83
C TYR A 268 -10.43 18.57 -21.24
N LYS A 269 -9.26 17.92 -21.37
CA LYS A 269 -8.81 17.36 -22.65
C LYS A 269 -9.78 16.30 -23.16
N ALA A 270 -10.23 15.38 -22.29
CA ALA A 270 -11.20 14.34 -22.66
C ALA A 270 -12.56 14.93 -23.08
N GLN A 271 -12.97 16.05 -22.50
CA GLN A 271 -14.21 16.76 -22.83
C GLN A 271 -14.06 17.74 -24.01
N ASN A 272 -12.83 17.99 -24.50
CA ASN A 272 -12.50 19.06 -25.44
C ASN A 272 -12.95 20.47 -24.93
N ASP A 273 -12.90 20.68 -23.62
CA ASP A 273 -13.21 21.96 -22.96
C ASP A 273 -11.99 22.88 -22.97
N ARG A 274 -11.84 23.64 -24.06
CA ARG A 274 -10.70 24.56 -24.24
C ARG A 274 -10.74 25.76 -23.30
N GLU A 275 -11.92 26.19 -22.89
CA GLU A 275 -12.07 27.35 -22.01
C GLU A 275 -11.54 27.01 -20.62
N SER A 276 -11.99 25.89 -20.05
CA SER A 276 -11.50 25.39 -18.76
C SER A 276 -10.00 25.07 -18.79
N LEU A 277 -9.46 24.60 -19.92
CA LEU A 277 -8.00 24.38 -20.05
C LEU A 277 -7.21 25.68 -19.95
N MET A 278 -7.65 26.76 -20.62
CA MET A 278 -6.96 28.05 -20.55
C MET A 278 -7.03 28.65 -19.14
N GLU A 279 -8.17 28.53 -18.46
CA GLU A 279 -8.32 28.93 -17.07
C GLU A 279 -7.36 28.16 -16.15
N LEU A 280 -7.31 26.83 -16.32
CA LEU A 280 -6.46 25.94 -15.53
C LEU A 280 -4.98 26.25 -15.71
N MET A 281 -4.52 26.61 -16.91
CA MET A 281 -3.13 27.03 -17.15
C MET A 281 -2.75 28.24 -16.29
N GLY A 282 -3.62 29.26 -16.22
CA GLY A 282 -3.38 30.42 -15.37
C GLY A 282 -3.36 30.08 -13.88
N ILE A 283 -4.19 29.13 -13.45
CA ILE A 283 -4.17 28.61 -12.07
C ILE A 283 -2.85 27.89 -11.80
N ALA A 284 -2.43 26.98 -12.69
CA ALA A 284 -1.20 26.21 -12.56
C ALA A 284 0.03 27.11 -12.43
N GLU A 285 0.16 28.12 -13.31
CA GLU A 285 1.26 29.10 -13.25
C GLU A 285 1.32 29.84 -11.91
N ARG A 286 0.15 30.27 -11.40
CA ARG A 286 0.06 30.94 -10.11
C ARG A 286 0.44 30.03 -8.95
N LEU A 287 -0.01 28.78 -8.95
CA LEU A 287 0.30 27.79 -7.93
C LEU A 287 1.78 27.41 -7.93
N GLU A 288 2.37 27.19 -9.11
CA GLU A 288 3.80 26.92 -9.25
C GLU A 288 4.65 28.08 -8.72
N ALA A 289 4.30 29.32 -9.07
CA ALA A 289 5.01 30.50 -8.57
C ALA A 289 4.92 30.62 -7.04
N ALA A 290 3.75 30.30 -6.45
CA ALA A 290 3.58 30.27 -5.00
C ALA A 290 4.40 29.16 -4.35
N HIS A 291 4.42 27.96 -4.93
CA HIS A 291 5.18 26.81 -4.45
C HIS A 291 6.69 27.07 -4.50
N ASP A 292 7.21 27.60 -5.61
CA ASP A 292 8.62 27.92 -5.80
C ASP A 292 9.13 28.98 -4.81
N LYS A 293 8.26 29.92 -4.39
CA LYS A 293 8.58 30.91 -3.36
C LYS A 293 8.79 30.28 -1.99
N ILE A 294 8.06 29.20 -1.69
CA ILE A 294 8.14 28.47 -0.41
C ILE A 294 9.27 27.42 -0.44
N HIS A 295 9.53 26.83 -1.61
CA HIS A 295 10.53 25.78 -1.82
C HIS A 295 11.55 26.15 -2.91
N PRO A 296 12.43 27.15 -2.67
CA PRO A 296 13.40 27.58 -3.68
C PRO A 296 14.38 26.44 -4.02
N GLY A 297 14.38 25.98 -5.28
CA GLY A 297 15.36 25.03 -5.83
C GLY A 297 14.84 23.63 -6.21
N HIS A 298 13.56 23.32 -6.00
CA HIS A 298 13.00 21.98 -6.29
C HIS A 298 12.93 21.60 -7.79
N ARG A 299 13.09 22.58 -8.72
CA ARG A 299 13.04 22.34 -10.18
C ARG A 299 14.19 21.49 -10.75
N ARG A 300 15.28 21.25 -10.01
CA ARG A 300 16.46 20.55 -10.56
C ARG A 300 16.30 19.04 -10.80
N HIS A 301 15.16 18.43 -10.47
CA HIS A 301 14.98 16.97 -10.54
C HIS A 301 13.78 16.48 -11.38
N ARG A 302 12.99 17.35 -12.04
CA ARG A 302 11.78 16.92 -12.77
C ARG A 302 11.97 16.61 -14.27
N HIS A 303 13.19 16.72 -14.79
CA HIS A 303 13.53 16.23 -16.14
C HIS A 303 14.77 15.35 -16.09
N GLY A 304 14.54 14.04 -16.06
CA GLY A 304 15.48 12.95 -16.27
C GLY A 304 14.70 11.75 -16.77
#